data_AF-A0A5C4XAM4-F1
#
_entry.id   AF-A0A5C4XAM4-F1
#
_cell.length_a   1.000
_cell.length_b   1.000
_cell.length_c   1.000
_cell.angle_alpha   90.00
_cell.angle_beta   90.00
_cell.angle_gamma   90.00
#
_symmetry.space_group_name_H-M   'P 1'
#
loop_
_entity.id
_entity.type
_entity.pdbx_description
1 polymer ?
#
loop_
_entity_poly.entity_id
_entity_poly.type
_entity_poly.pdbx_seq_one_letter_code
_entity_poly.pdbx_strand_id
1 'polypeptide(L)'
;MTELSHALADVRESQRLLHSYYRRVLDTVRLIGELFSDRTFYAWSNANHAHPPQKTTSPFDKWAWDFLPLNCTSYLFTNAAQKSYYPQKGEWMLEINVTTDTAFVPGIDFKGEPDPNIFASSDTTRSEISVIAWKCTDTMDESTNWLRHVWNNGHWPDKDAQHGDLPFEAIEGVQSCRLTANIENLECREDIVEFAGRARALFREILEID
;
A
#
# COMPACT_ATOMS: atom_id res chain seq x y z
N MET A 1 33.49 8.28 25.50
CA MET A 1 32.44 8.59 24.49
C MET A 1 31.20 9.00 25.25
N THR A 2 30.47 9.99 24.76
CA THR A 2 29.21 10.45 25.38
C THR A 2 28.03 9.63 24.85
N GLU A 3 26.95 9.54 25.63
CA GLU A 3 25.67 8.92 25.22
C GLU A 3 25.18 9.43 23.86
N LEU A 4 25.31 10.74 23.62
CA LEU A 4 24.95 11.35 22.34
C LEU A 4 25.77 10.80 21.16
N SER A 5 27.06 10.51 21.37
CA SER A 5 27.91 9.97 20.30
C SER A 5 27.48 8.57 19.89
N HIS A 6 27.01 7.75 20.84
CA HIS A 6 26.49 6.41 20.56
C HIS A 6 25.14 6.50 19.85
N ALA A 7 24.20 7.29 20.37
CA ALA A 7 22.90 7.49 19.75
C ALA A 7 23.02 7.98 18.29
N LEU A 8 23.95 8.90 18.00
CA LEU A 8 24.20 9.35 16.63
C LEU A 8 24.84 8.28 15.74
N ALA A 9 25.56 7.31 16.30
CA ALA A 9 26.03 6.14 15.55
C ALA A 9 24.86 5.24 15.17
N ASP A 10 23.97 4.94 16.12
CA ASP A 10 22.77 4.12 15.90
C ASP A 10 21.85 4.76 14.85
N VAL A 11 21.70 6.08 14.84
CA VAL A 11 20.95 6.81 13.79
C VAL A 11 21.55 6.57 12.41
N ARG A 12 22.87 6.65 12.25
CA ARG A 12 23.53 6.42 10.95
C ARG A 12 23.38 4.97 10.50
N GLU A 13 23.40 4.02 11.42
CA GLU A 13 23.17 2.61 11.12
C GLU A 13 21.72 2.37 10.71
N SER A 14 20.76 2.94 11.45
CA SER A 14 19.33 2.88 11.16
C SER A 14 19.00 3.45 9.77
N GLN A 15 19.62 4.56 9.38
CA GLN A 15 19.45 5.14 8.02
C GLN A 15 19.89 4.17 6.92
N ARG A 16 21.01 3.47 7.11
CA ARG A 16 21.50 2.48 6.13
C ARG A 16 20.61 1.23 6.10
N LEU A 17 20.12 0.81 7.26
CA LEU A 17 19.16 -0.30 7.36
C LEU A 17 17.86 0.03 6.63
N LEU A 18 17.28 1.21 6.89
CA LEU A 18 16.08 1.70 6.21
C LEU A 18 16.29 1.81 4.69
N HIS A 19 17.45 2.28 4.24
CA HIS A 19 17.76 2.30 2.81
C HIS A 19 17.70 0.90 2.19
N SER A 20 18.33 -0.10 2.82
CA SER A 20 18.33 -1.48 2.33
C SER A 20 16.92 -2.09 2.35
N TYR A 21 16.16 -1.84 3.41
CA TYR A 21 14.76 -2.24 3.50
C TYR A 21 13.91 -1.62 2.38
N TYR A 22 13.99 -0.30 2.20
CA TYR A 22 13.25 0.41 1.14
C TYR A 22 13.64 -0.07 -0.25
N ARG A 23 14.92 -0.36 -0.50
CA ARG A 23 15.35 -0.94 -1.77
C ARG A 23 14.65 -2.29 -2.02
N ARG A 24 14.66 -3.18 -1.04
CA ARG A 24 14.00 -4.49 -1.12
C ARG A 24 12.49 -4.37 -1.33
N VAL A 25 11.83 -3.47 -0.62
CA VAL A 25 10.40 -3.18 -0.77
C VAL A 25 10.10 -2.72 -2.20
N LEU A 26 10.82 -1.71 -2.71
CA LEU A 26 10.61 -1.18 -4.05
C LEU A 26 10.85 -2.23 -5.13
N ASP A 27 11.87 -3.09 -4.97
CA ASP A 27 12.13 -4.18 -5.90
C ASP A 27 11.04 -5.26 -5.85
N THR A 28 10.50 -5.56 -4.67
CA THR A 28 9.38 -6.50 -4.48
C THR A 28 8.10 -5.96 -5.12
N VAL A 29 7.74 -4.71 -4.83
CA VAL A 29 6.58 -4.03 -5.41
C VAL A 29 6.69 -3.97 -6.93
N ARG A 30 7.87 -3.61 -7.45
CA ARG A 30 8.14 -3.60 -8.89
C ARG A 30 7.91 -4.99 -9.50
N LEU A 31 8.47 -6.04 -8.91
CA LEU A 31 8.30 -7.40 -9.42
C LEU A 31 6.83 -7.84 -9.41
N ILE A 32 6.10 -7.59 -8.32
CA ILE A 32 4.66 -7.89 -8.27
C ILE A 32 3.93 -7.11 -9.37
N GLY A 33 4.19 -5.81 -9.52
CA GLY A 33 3.59 -5.00 -10.59
C GLY A 33 3.87 -5.53 -11.99
N GLU A 34 5.11 -5.96 -12.28
CA GLU A 34 5.51 -6.56 -13.56
C GLU A 34 4.79 -7.91 -13.84
N LEU A 35 4.40 -8.63 -12.80
CA LEU A 35 3.64 -9.88 -12.90
C LEU A 35 2.15 -9.65 -13.24
N PHE A 36 1.66 -8.40 -13.14
CA PHE A 36 0.37 -7.96 -13.68
C PHE A 36 0.63 -7.14 -14.95
N SER A 37 1.03 -7.82 -16.03
CA SER A 37 1.63 -7.21 -17.22
C SER A 37 0.74 -6.22 -17.99
N ASP A 38 -0.58 -6.26 -17.78
CA ASP A 38 -1.54 -5.33 -18.38
C ASP A 38 -1.76 -4.08 -17.51
N ARG A 39 -1.11 -3.99 -16.34
CA ARG A 39 -1.14 -2.84 -15.43
C ARG A 39 0.16 -2.05 -15.51
N THR A 40 0.06 -0.74 -15.38
CA THR A 40 1.17 0.20 -15.39
C THR A 40 1.05 1.14 -14.21
N PHE A 41 2.20 1.52 -13.65
CA PHE A 41 2.26 2.41 -12.50
C PHE A 41 1.49 3.71 -12.76
N TYR A 42 0.58 4.03 -11.85
CA TYR A 42 -0.32 5.17 -11.93
C TYR A 42 0.03 6.22 -10.88
N ALA A 43 0.11 5.83 -9.61
CA ALA A 43 0.36 6.74 -8.51
C ALA A 43 0.91 5.98 -7.28
N TRP A 44 1.40 6.73 -6.30
CA TRP A 44 1.72 6.18 -4.99
C TRP A 44 1.42 7.20 -3.89
N SER A 45 1.09 6.72 -2.71
CA SER A 45 0.93 7.59 -1.53
C SER A 45 1.13 6.81 -0.24
N ASN A 46 1.52 7.53 0.81
CA ASN A 46 1.40 7.00 2.16
C ASN A 46 -0.09 6.94 2.55
N ALA A 47 -0.49 5.90 3.28
CA ALA A 47 -1.87 5.67 3.68
C ALA A 47 -2.24 6.30 5.02
N ASN A 48 -1.26 6.73 5.82
CA ASN A 48 -1.46 7.17 7.21
C ASN A 48 -1.03 8.61 7.48
N HIS A 49 -0.16 9.18 6.66
CA HIS A 49 0.35 10.53 6.83
C HIS A 49 0.70 11.18 5.50
N ALA A 50 1.16 12.43 5.53
CA ALA A 50 1.43 13.18 4.32
C ALA A 50 2.75 12.74 3.66
N HIS A 51 2.93 13.18 2.41
CA HIS A 51 4.21 13.13 1.74
C HIS A 51 5.19 14.12 2.39
N PRO A 52 6.51 13.86 2.28
CA PRO A 52 7.52 14.87 2.59
C PRO A 52 7.17 16.19 1.89
N PRO A 53 7.28 17.33 2.58
CA PRO A 53 6.93 18.63 2.01
C PRO A 53 7.77 18.91 0.76
N GLN A 54 7.18 19.62 -0.20
CA GLN A 54 7.92 20.11 -1.36
C GLN A 54 9.05 21.06 -0.93
N LYS A 55 10.07 21.23 -1.77
CA LYS A 55 11.27 22.05 -1.50
C LYS A 55 10.96 23.47 -0.97
N THR A 56 9.85 24.07 -1.37
CA THR A 56 9.44 25.44 -1.00
C THR A 56 8.44 25.50 0.15
N THR A 57 8.09 24.37 0.75
CA THR A 57 7.15 24.27 1.88
C THR A 57 7.92 24.13 3.19
N SER A 58 7.48 24.85 4.23
CA SER A 58 8.07 24.74 5.57
C SER A 58 7.93 23.30 6.10
N PRO A 59 9.02 22.66 6.59
CA PRO A 59 8.96 21.34 7.19
C PRO A 59 8.57 21.37 8.68
N PHE A 60 8.52 22.55 9.32
CA PHE A 60 8.40 22.65 10.78
C PHE A 60 6.99 22.35 11.33
N ASP A 61 5.98 22.35 10.45
CA ASP A 61 4.59 22.01 10.79
C ASP A 61 4.20 20.61 10.26
N LYS A 62 5.19 19.77 9.96
CA LYS A 62 5.02 18.40 9.44
C LYS A 62 5.33 17.39 10.54
N TRP A 63 4.68 16.23 10.45
CA TRP A 63 4.99 15.12 11.36
C TRP A 63 6.36 14.56 11.01
N ALA A 64 7.08 14.02 12.00
CA ALA A 64 8.32 13.30 11.76
C ALA A 64 8.07 12.09 10.83
N TRP A 65 6.89 11.47 10.93
CA TRP A 65 6.44 10.39 10.05
C TRP A 65 6.39 10.80 8.57
N ASP A 66 6.09 12.06 8.24
CA ASP A 66 6.07 12.54 6.84
C ASP A 66 7.43 12.38 6.15
N PHE A 67 8.52 12.24 6.91
CA PHE A 67 9.88 12.00 6.40
C PHE A 67 10.27 10.52 6.32
N LEU A 68 9.33 9.60 6.63
CA LEU A 68 9.45 8.16 6.48
C LEU A 68 8.37 7.62 5.52
N PRO A 69 8.31 8.10 4.26
CA PRO A 69 7.14 7.92 3.40
C PRO A 69 6.82 6.46 3.05
N LEU A 70 7.77 5.55 3.24
CA LEU A 70 7.69 4.13 2.89
C LEU A 70 7.28 3.19 4.05
N ASN A 71 6.90 3.74 5.21
CA ASN A 71 6.46 2.94 6.36
C ASN A 71 5.07 2.32 6.18
N CYS A 72 4.16 2.96 5.45
CA CYS A 72 2.80 2.49 5.17
C CYS A 72 2.32 3.07 3.83
N THR A 73 2.61 2.39 2.73
CA THR A 73 2.55 2.98 1.38
C THR A 73 1.79 2.12 0.40
N SER A 74 0.95 2.76 -0.39
CA SER A 74 0.23 2.13 -1.49
C SER A 74 0.79 2.58 -2.83
N TYR A 75 0.95 1.62 -3.72
CA TYR A 75 1.37 1.80 -5.11
C TYR A 75 0.23 1.35 -6.01
N LEU A 76 -0.28 2.28 -6.81
CA LEU A 76 -1.46 2.08 -7.65
C LEU A 76 -1.01 1.85 -9.10
N PHE A 77 -1.63 0.88 -9.75
CA PHE A 77 -1.41 0.54 -11.14
C PHE A 77 -2.74 0.40 -11.87
N THR A 78 -2.86 1.00 -13.05
CA THR A 78 -4.07 0.97 -13.88
C THR A 78 -3.73 0.43 -15.27
N ASN A 79 -4.74 0.22 -16.12
CA ASN A 79 -4.49 -0.22 -17.49
C ASN A 79 -3.78 0.89 -18.30
N ALA A 80 -2.62 0.58 -18.90
CA ALA A 80 -1.88 1.52 -19.75
C ALA A 80 -2.70 2.04 -20.95
N ALA A 81 -3.64 1.22 -21.43
CA ALA A 81 -4.53 1.54 -22.54
C ALA A 81 -5.79 2.30 -22.10
N GLN A 82 -5.94 2.62 -20.80
CA GLN A 82 -7.09 3.36 -20.30
C GLN A 82 -7.09 4.77 -20.93
N LYS A 83 -8.04 5.00 -21.84
CA LYS A 83 -8.22 6.28 -22.53
C LYS A 83 -9.08 7.26 -21.73
N SER A 84 -9.93 6.73 -20.85
CA SER A 84 -10.83 7.51 -20.01
C SER A 84 -10.15 7.88 -18.70
N TYR A 85 -10.44 9.07 -18.20
CA TYR A 85 -10.00 9.51 -16.87
C TYR A 85 -10.82 8.89 -15.74
N TYR A 86 -12.01 8.35 -16.05
CA TYR A 86 -12.93 7.76 -15.08
C TYR A 86 -13.08 6.25 -15.25
N PRO A 87 -13.23 5.49 -14.15
CA PRO A 87 -13.40 4.04 -14.20
C PRO A 87 -14.62 3.62 -15.03
N GLN A 88 -14.42 2.75 -16.03
CA GLN A 88 -15.50 2.09 -16.75
C GLN A 88 -15.87 0.76 -16.11
N LYS A 89 -17.10 0.32 -16.30
CA LYS A 89 -17.53 -1.03 -15.93
C LYS A 89 -16.56 -2.09 -16.48
N GLY A 90 -16.07 -2.95 -15.59
CA GLY A 90 -15.10 -4.01 -15.88
C GLY A 90 -13.64 -3.57 -15.80
N GLU A 91 -13.34 -2.27 -15.82
CA GLU A 91 -11.99 -1.79 -15.53
C GLU A 91 -11.65 -1.96 -14.06
N TRP A 92 -10.37 -2.15 -13.79
CA TRP A 92 -9.90 -2.32 -12.43
C TRP A 92 -8.50 -1.74 -12.22
N MET A 93 -8.23 -1.36 -10.98
CA MET A 93 -6.94 -0.87 -10.51
C MET A 93 -6.31 -1.91 -9.59
N LEU A 94 -5.02 -2.16 -9.77
CA LEU A 94 -4.19 -2.91 -8.84
C LEU A 94 -3.60 -1.94 -7.84
N GLU A 95 -3.68 -2.29 -6.56
CA GLU A 95 -2.93 -1.65 -5.50
C GLU A 95 -2.00 -2.67 -4.86
N ILE A 96 -0.77 -2.25 -4.59
CA ILE A 96 0.17 -2.96 -3.74
C ILE A 96 0.40 -2.07 -2.53
N ASN A 97 -0.09 -2.48 -1.36
CA ASN A 97 0.14 -1.79 -0.11
C ASN A 97 1.24 -2.48 0.71
N VAL A 98 2.15 -1.70 1.27
CA VAL A 98 3.23 -2.16 2.14
C VAL A 98 3.07 -1.49 3.49
N THR A 99 2.98 -2.29 4.55
CA THR A 99 2.93 -1.85 5.94
C THR A 99 4.17 -2.39 6.65
N THR A 100 5.06 -1.50 7.08
CA THR A 100 6.33 -1.90 7.72
C THR A 100 6.13 -2.38 9.15
N ASP A 101 5.13 -1.82 9.83
CA ASP A 101 4.78 -2.20 11.19
C ASP A 101 3.25 -2.24 11.32
N THR A 102 2.69 -3.41 11.60
CA THR A 102 1.24 -3.58 11.79
C THR A 102 0.68 -2.86 13.01
N ALA A 103 1.50 -2.36 13.95
CA ALA A 103 1.03 -1.42 14.96
C ALA A 103 0.61 -0.07 14.34
N PHE A 104 1.14 0.25 13.17
CA PHE A 104 0.80 1.44 12.40
C PHE A 104 -0.32 1.14 11.41
N VAL A 105 -1.52 0.91 11.96
CA VAL A 105 -2.69 0.42 11.20
C VAL A 105 -3.01 1.35 10.00
N PRO A 106 -3.04 0.82 8.76
CA PRO A 106 -3.39 1.58 7.57
C PRO A 106 -4.82 2.13 7.62
N GLY A 107 -5.03 3.37 7.15
CA GLY A 107 -6.36 3.95 6.95
C GLY A 107 -7.06 4.45 8.22
N ILE A 108 -6.35 4.46 9.36
CA ILE A 108 -6.82 5.17 10.55
C ILE A 108 -6.53 6.67 10.40
N ASP A 109 -7.58 7.48 10.53
CA ASP A 109 -7.43 8.94 10.64
C ASP A 109 -6.90 9.32 12.02
N PHE A 110 -5.60 9.56 12.11
CA PHE A 110 -4.95 10.02 13.33
C PHE A 110 -5.25 11.51 13.56
N LYS A 111 -5.91 11.83 14.68
CA LYS A 111 -6.21 13.23 15.08
C LYS A 111 -4.97 14.09 15.40
N GLY A 112 -3.78 13.49 15.38
CA GLY A 112 -2.50 14.12 15.71
C GLY A 112 -1.36 13.14 15.47
N GLU A 113 -0.12 13.61 15.59
CA GLU A 113 1.06 12.77 15.33
C GLU A 113 1.09 11.58 16.31
N PRO A 114 1.10 10.33 15.80
CA PRO A 114 1.13 9.16 16.65
C PRO A 114 2.51 8.99 17.30
N ASP A 115 2.53 8.76 18.61
CA ASP A 115 3.75 8.51 19.38
C ASP A 115 4.24 7.07 19.12
N PRO A 116 5.46 6.84 18.60
CA PRO A 116 5.97 5.48 18.40
C PRO A 116 6.09 4.67 19.70
N ASN A 117 6.18 5.32 20.87
CA ASN A 117 6.38 4.62 22.15
C ASN A 117 5.12 3.90 22.65
N ILE A 118 3.94 4.23 22.08
CA ILE A 118 2.68 3.55 22.44
C ILE A 118 2.37 2.37 21.51
N PHE A 119 3.20 2.12 20.50
CA PHE A 119 3.01 1.00 19.60
C PHE A 119 3.32 -0.32 20.31
N ALA A 120 2.69 -1.39 19.83
CA ALA A 120 2.99 -2.73 20.30
C ALA A 120 4.48 -3.05 20.03
N SER A 121 5.06 -3.93 20.84
CA SER A 121 6.46 -4.33 20.69
C SER A 121 6.70 -4.94 19.31
N SER A 122 7.87 -4.65 18.72
CA SER A 122 8.30 -5.18 17.43
C SER A 122 8.25 -6.71 17.34
N ASP A 123 8.37 -7.42 18.46
CA ASP A 123 8.31 -8.89 18.48
C ASP A 123 6.87 -9.42 18.23
N THR A 124 5.87 -8.57 18.48
CA THR A 124 4.44 -8.87 18.34
C THR A 124 3.82 -8.29 17.07
N THR A 125 4.52 -7.37 16.40
CA THR A 125 4.07 -6.75 15.14
C THR A 125 4.76 -7.41 13.95
N ARG A 126 4.27 -7.12 12.73
CA ARG A 126 4.79 -7.70 11.49
C ARG A 126 4.97 -6.61 10.44
N SER A 127 5.80 -6.91 9.45
CA SER A 127 5.80 -6.20 8.17
C SER A 127 5.00 -6.99 7.15
N GLU A 128 4.05 -6.34 6.49
CA GLU A 128 3.10 -6.96 5.57
C GLU A 128 3.13 -6.28 4.20
N ILE A 129 2.85 -7.07 3.19
CA ILE A 129 2.50 -6.60 1.86
C ILE A 129 1.14 -7.15 1.48
N SER A 130 0.30 -6.30 0.90
CA SER A 130 -1.04 -6.62 0.47
C SER A 130 -1.19 -6.28 -1.01
N VAL A 131 -1.76 -7.19 -1.77
CA VAL A 131 -2.18 -6.95 -3.15
C VAL A 131 -3.69 -6.82 -3.13
N ILE A 132 -4.20 -5.74 -3.68
CA ILE A 132 -5.61 -5.38 -3.67
C ILE A 132 -6.05 -5.09 -5.11
N ALA A 133 -7.17 -5.65 -5.54
CA ALA A 133 -7.82 -5.28 -6.78
C ALA A 133 -9.07 -4.46 -6.48
N TRP A 134 -9.26 -3.35 -7.20
CA TRP A 134 -10.44 -2.48 -7.14
C TRP A 134 -11.13 -2.53 -8.50
N LYS A 135 -12.23 -3.28 -8.62
CA LYS A 135 -12.98 -3.48 -9.87
C LYS A 135 -14.22 -2.60 -9.89
N CYS A 136 -14.36 -1.86 -10.98
CA CYS A 136 -15.56 -1.08 -11.25
C CYS A 136 -16.66 -2.01 -11.78
N THR A 137 -17.79 -2.12 -11.09
CA THR A 137 -18.92 -2.98 -11.48
C THR A 137 -19.97 -2.24 -12.29
N ASP A 138 -19.93 -0.91 -12.24
CA ASP A 138 -20.83 -0.01 -12.97
C ASP A 138 -20.06 1.11 -13.67
N THR A 139 -20.71 1.87 -14.54
CA THR A 139 -20.07 3.02 -15.18
C THR A 139 -20.13 4.20 -14.21
N MET A 140 -18.96 4.72 -13.84
CA MET A 140 -18.85 5.86 -12.92
C MET A 140 -19.16 7.18 -13.61
N ASP A 141 -19.54 8.18 -12.80
CA ASP A 141 -19.62 9.57 -13.26
C ASP A 141 -18.28 10.06 -13.82
N GLU A 142 -18.30 10.90 -14.85
CA GLU A 142 -17.10 11.36 -15.56
C GLU A 142 -16.13 12.17 -14.69
N SER A 143 -16.60 12.71 -13.56
CA SER A 143 -15.75 13.40 -12.57
C SER A 143 -15.00 12.44 -11.63
N THR A 144 -15.39 11.16 -11.61
CA THR A 144 -14.79 10.11 -10.77
C THR A 144 -13.42 9.72 -11.30
N ASN A 145 -12.45 9.47 -10.41
CA ASN A 145 -11.16 8.91 -10.82
C ASN A 145 -10.63 7.94 -9.76
N TRP A 146 -9.75 7.04 -10.20
CA TRP A 146 -9.17 5.99 -9.38
C TRP A 146 -8.52 6.52 -8.09
N LEU A 147 -7.74 7.60 -8.17
CA LEU A 147 -6.97 8.08 -7.01
C LEU A 147 -7.86 8.79 -5.98
N ARG A 148 -8.56 9.84 -6.39
CA ARG A 148 -9.23 10.77 -5.46
C ARG A 148 -10.59 10.28 -4.99
N HIS A 149 -11.30 9.54 -5.83
CA HIS A 149 -12.70 9.19 -5.57
C HIS A 149 -12.87 7.72 -5.22
N VAL A 150 -12.03 6.84 -5.79
CA VAL A 150 -12.04 5.42 -5.43
C VAL A 150 -11.06 5.13 -4.30
N TRP A 151 -9.76 5.33 -4.48
CA TRP A 151 -8.74 4.92 -3.50
C TRP A 151 -8.76 5.75 -2.21
N ASN A 152 -8.83 7.08 -2.31
CA ASN A 152 -8.83 7.96 -1.12
C ASN A 152 -10.10 7.84 -0.26
N ASN A 153 -11.24 7.51 -0.87
CA ASN A 153 -12.54 7.55 -0.19
C ASN A 153 -13.16 6.17 0.02
N GLY A 154 -12.66 5.15 -0.69
CA GLY A 154 -13.20 3.81 -0.61
C GLY A 154 -12.77 3.11 0.67
N HIS A 155 -13.69 2.31 1.18
CA HIS A 155 -13.40 1.44 2.31
C HIS A 155 -12.36 0.40 1.88
N TRP A 156 -11.34 0.25 2.71
CA TRP A 156 -10.34 -0.79 2.49
C TRP A 156 -10.92 -2.14 2.87
N PRO A 157 -10.67 -3.20 2.07
CA PRO A 157 -11.08 -4.54 2.44
C PRO A 157 -10.32 -4.95 3.71
N ASP A 158 -11.05 -4.97 4.83
CA ASP A 158 -10.52 -5.34 6.12
C ASP A 158 -10.05 -6.81 6.09
N LYS A 159 -9.08 -7.15 6.94
CA LYS A 159 -8.59 -8.53 7.10
C LYS A 159 -9.72 -9.47 7.51
N ASP A 160 -10.67 -8.97 8.30
CA ASP A 160 -11.84 -9.76 8.75
C ASP A 160 -12.92 -9.89 7.66
N ALA A 161 -12.99 -8.93 6.74
CA ALA A 161 -13.91 -8.98 5.59
C ALA A 161 -13.51 -10.03 4.53
N GLN A 162 -12.29 -10.59 4.62
CA GLN A 162 -11.80 -11.67 3.75
C GLN A 162 -12.38 -13.06 4.09
N HIS A 163 -13.22 -13.18 5.13
CA HIS A 163 -13.84 -14.46 5.50
C HIS A 163 -15.09 -14.84 4.68
N GLY A 164 -15.45 -14.04 3.67
CA GLY A 164 -16.53 -14.36 2.75
C GLY A 164 -16.00 -14.65 1.35
N ASP A 165 -16.57 -15.65 0.67
CA ASP A 165 -16.38 -15.92 -0.76
C ASP A 165 -16.99 -14.82 -1.66
N LEU A 166 -17.10 -13.59 -1.16
CA LEU A 166 -17.81 -12.48 -1.77
C LEU A 166 -16.89 -11.26 -1.88
N PRO A 167 -17.04 -10.46 -2.96
CA PRO A 167 -16.30 -9.22 -3.10
C PRO A 167 -16.71 -8.20 -2.03
N PHE A 168 -15.73 -7.42 -1.56
CA PHE A 168 -15.98 -6.33 -0.61
C PHE A 168 -16.46 -5.09 -1.36
N GLU A 169 -17.54 -4.46 -0.91
CA GLU A 169 -18.00 -3.21 -1.51
C GLU A 169 -17.20 -2.03 -0.96
N ALA A 170 -16.28 -1.51 -1.76
CA ALA A 170 -15.40 -0.41 -1.38
C ALA A 170 -16.16 0.92 -1.35
N ILE A 171 -16.91 1.17 -2.41
CA ILE A 171 -17.90 2.25 -2.60
C ILE A 171 -18.97 1.71 -3.55
N GLU A 172 -20.10 2.39 -3.64
CA GLU A 172 -21.14 2.05 -4.63
C GLU A 172 -20.51 1.95 -6.04
N GLY A 173 -20.70 0.80 -6.69
CA GLY A 173 -20.17 0.51 -8.03
C GLY A 173 -18.69 0.12 -8.10
N VAL A 174 -17.97 0.01 -6.96
CA VAL A 174 -16.61 -0.54 -6.90
C VAL A 174 -16.54 -1.66 -5.86
N GLN A 175 -16.12 -2.81 -6.35
CA GLN A 175 -15.81 -3.97 -5.52
C GLN A 175 -14.30 -4.11 -5.36
N SER A 176 -13.86 -4.65 -4.23
CA SER A 176 -12.45 -4.94 -3.98
C SER A 176 -12.22 -6.30 -3.36
N CYS A 177 -11.01 -6.78 -3.52
CA CYS A 177 -10.53 -8.04 -2.96
C CYS A 177 -9.05 -7.87 -2.61
N ARG A 178 -8.60 -8.52 -1.53
CA ARG A 178 -7.26 -8.36 -0.98
C ARG A 178 -6.65 -9.70 -0.64
N LEU A 179 -5.36 -9.85 -0.92
CA LEU A 179 -4.52 -10.91 -0.38
C LEU A 179 -3.31 -10.28 0.33
N THR A 180 -3.03 -10.75 1.55
CA THR A 180 -1.91 -10.24 2.38
C THR A 180 -0.92 -11.35 2.70
N ALA A 181 0.35 -11.00 2.76
CA ALA A 181 1.42 -11.86 3.26
C ALA A 181 2.38 -11.05 4.15
N ASN A 182 2.99 -11.73 5.12
CA ASN A 182 4.15 -11.19 5.82
C ASN A 182 5.33 -11.09 4.84
N ILE A 183 6.06 -9.99 4.87
CA ILE A 183 7.23 -9.76 4.00
C ILE A 183 8.33 -10.80 4.27
N GLU A 184 8.37 -11.34 5.49
CA GLU A 184 9.25 -12.45 5.89
C GLU A 184 9.02 -13.71 5.04
N ASN A 185 7.80 -13.93 4.54
CA ASN A 185 7.48 -15.09 3.70
C ASN A 185 7.79 -14.86 2.21
N LEU A 186 8.38 -13.72 1.85
CA LEU A 186 8.70 -13.34 0.47
C LEU A 186 10.21 -13.24 0.27
N GLU A 187 10.97 -14.19 0.80
CA GLU A 187 12.42 -14.14 0.88
C GLU A 187 13.08 -14.01 -0.49
N CYS A 188 12.62 -14.81 -1.45
CA CYS A 188 13.18 -14.92 -2.78
C CYS A 188 12.19 -14.57 -3.91
N ARG A 189 12.69 -14.61 -5.15
CA ARG A 189 11.88 -14.27 -6.34
C ARG A 189 10.71 -15.23 -6.51
N GLU A 190 10.94 -16.51 -6.23
CA GLU A 190 9.97 -17.58 -6.37
C GLU A 190 8.77 -17.36 -5.43
N ASP A 191 9.01 -16.98 -4.17
CA ASP A 191 7.96 -16.67 -3.20
C ASP A 191 7.09 -15.50 -3.66
N ILE A 192 7.71 -14.45 -4.22
CA ILE A 192 7.01 -13.27 -4.75
C ILE A 192 6.14 -13.66 -5.95
N VAL A 193 6.65 -14.52 -6.84
CA VAL A 193 5.91 -15.03 -8.00
C VAL A 193 4.72 -15.88 -7.57
N GLU A 194 4.91 -16.76 -6.58
CA GLU A 194 3.84 -17.59 -6.04
C GLU A 194 2.76 -16.73 -5.37
N PHE A 195 3.15 -15.76 -4.55
CA PHE A 195 2.22 -14.83 -3.90
C PHE A 195 1.39 -14.03 -4.91
N ALA A 196 2.02 -13.45 -5.94
CA ALA A 196 1.31 -12.75 -7.02
C ALA A 196 0.40 -13.72 -7.81
N GLY A 197 0.81 -14.97 -7.99
CA GLY A 197 0.00 -16.03 -8.60
C GLY A 197 -1.28 -16.32 -7.80
N ARG A 198 -1.16 -16.45 -6.47
CA ARG A 198 -2.31 -16.60 -5.57
C ARG A 198 -3.23 -15.39 -5.61
N ALA A 199 -2.69 -14.18 -5.62
CA ALA A 199 -3.49 -12.96 -5.75
C ALA A 199 -4.30 -12.94 -7.05
N ARG A 200 -3.70 -13.28 -8.19
CA ARG A 200 -4.43 -13.40 -9.48
C ARG A 200 -5.52 -14.45 -9.44
N ALA A 201 -5.25 -15.62 -8.86
CA ALA A 201 -6.26 -16.67 -8.73
C ALA A 201 -7.46 -16.19 -7.91
N LEU A 202 -7.19 -15.55 -6.77
CA LEU A 202 -8.21 -14.97 -5.90
C LEU A 202 -9.04 -13.88 -6.61
N PHE A 203 -8.38 -12.94 -7.30
CA PHE A 203 -9.09 -11.86 -8.01
C PHE A 203 -9.98 -12.38 -9.14
N ARG A 204 -9.56 -13.44 -9.82
CA ARG A 204 -10.39 -14.10 -10.84
C ARG A 204 -11.60 -14.79 -10.23
N GLU A 205 -11.42 -15.46 -9.09
CA GLU A 205 -12.48 -16.17 -8.39
C GLU A 205 -13.52 -15.22 -7.80
N ILE A 206 -13.07 -14.16 -7.11
CA ILE A 206 -13.94 -13.27 -6.33
C ILE A 206 -14.47 -12.09 -7.16
N LEU A 207 -13.64 -11.52 -8.02
CA LEU A 207 -13.97 -10.31 -8.79
C LEU A 207 -14.20 -10.60 -10.27
N GLU A 208 -14.08 -11.84 -10.75
CA GLU A 208 -14.20 -12.17 -12.18
C GLU A 208 -13.26 -11.29 -13.05
N ILE A 209 -12.01 -11.16 -12.60
CA ILE A 209 -10.93 -10.49 -13.33
C ILE A 209 -10.12 -11.54 -14.10
N ASP A 210 -9.89 -11.31 -15.39
CA ASP A 210 -9.04 -12.17 -16.22
C ASP A 210 -7.53 -12.02 -15.92
#